data_AF-A0A497M513-F1
#
_entry.id   AF-A0A497M513-F1
#
_cell.length_a   1.000
_cell.length_b   1.000
_cell.length_c   1.000
_cell.angle_alpha   90.00
_cell.angle_beta   90.00
_cell.angle_gamma   90.00
#
_symmetry.space_group_name_H-M   'P 1'
#
loop_
_entity.id
_entity.type
_entity.pdbx_description
1 polymer ?
#
loop_
_entity_poly.entity_id
_entity_poly.type
_entity_poly.pdbx_seq_one_letter_code
_entity_poly.pdbx_strand_id
1 'polypeptide(L)'
;MKAFNVGIRAETLKKKSKSLVKAIILLAFSISLPLMSLLPKSRFINGNFIAYTSAFNFLYILTLFPLKGNFTRKFGVLILGDLLSFIWNSIYPLFLFPFLHENNMLSRLFWFINPIVNAVWIISMWSLGLSLIAPFKVEETAN
;
A
#
# COMPACT_ATOMS: atom_id res chain seq x y z
N MET A 1 -27.16 -6.33 38.34
CA MET A 1 -25.94 -6.73 37.57
C MET A 1 -26.13 -6.88 36.05
N LYS A 2 -27.32 -7.21 35.49
CA LYS A 2 -27.51 -7.36 34.03
C LYS A 2 -27.31 -6.08 33.20
N ALA A 3 -27.71 -4.90 33.69
CA ALA A 3 -27.61 -3.64 32.93
C ALA A 3 -26.16 -3.18 32.66
N PHE A 4 -25.24 -3.48 33.58
CA PHE A 4 -23.82 -3.11 33.46
C PHE A 4 -23.12 -3.89 32.33
N ASN A 5 -23.46 -5.17 32.17
CA ASN A 5 -22.95 -6.01 31.09
C ASN A 5 -23.48 -5.60 29.70
N VAL A 6 -24.70 -5.05 29.63
CA VAL A 6 -25.27 -4.55 28.37
C VAL A 6 -24.57 -3.26 27.92
N GLY A 7 -24.24 -2.36 28.85
CA GLY A 7 -23.48 -1.12 28.56
C GLY A 7 -22.08 -1.39 28.02
N ILE A 8 -21.32 -2.30 28.68
CA ILE A 8 -19.98 -2.70 28.24
C ILE A 8 -20.02 -3.36 26.85
N ARG A 9 -21.05 -4.17 26.58
CA ARG A 9 -21.23 -4.81 25.27
C ARG A 9 -21.59 -3.81 24.17
N ALA A 10 -22.37 -2.77 24.49
CA ALA A 10 -22.71 -1.71 23.56
C ALA A 10 -21.50 -0.82 23.20
N GLU A 11 -20.65 -0.48 24.17
CA GLU A 11 -19.42 0.28 23.91
C GLU A 11 -18.40 -0.49 23.07
N THR A 12 -18.22 -1.79 23.34
CA THR A 12 -17.33 -2.65 22.56
C THR A 12 -17.82 -2.83 21.13
N LEU A 13 -19.13 -3.00 20.91
CA LEU A 13 -19.74 -3.02 19.57
C LEU A 13 -19.57 -1.69 18.84
N LYS A 14 -19.77 -0.56 19.51
CA LYS A 14 -19.61 0.79 18.94
C LYS A 14 -18.16 1.06 18.55
N LYS A 15 -17.19 0.62 19.37
CA LYS A 15 -15.76 0.69 19.09
C LYS A 15 -15.37 -0.18 17.89
N LYS A 16 -15.89 -1.41 17.83
CA LYS A 16 -15.66 -2.34 16.71
C LYS A 16 -16.24 -1.80 15.40
N SER A 17 -17.47 -1.28 15.43
CA SER A 17 -18.12 -0.63 14.29
C SER A 17 -17.31 0.56 13.76
N LYS A 18 -16.84 1.47 14.62
CA LYS A 18 -15.96 2.58 14.23
C LYS A 18 -14.65 2.10 13.57
N SER A 19 -14.09 0.99 14.04
CA SER A 19 -12.89 0.39 13.44
C SER A 19 -13.17 -0.18 12.06
N LEU A 20 -14.32 -0.84 11.87
CA LEU A 20 -14.73 -1.40 10.58
C LEU A 20 -15.00 -0.31 9.54
N VAL A 21 -15.70 0.77 9.91
CA VAL A 21 -15.94 1.92 9.01
C VAL A 21 -14.62 2.51 8.52
N LYS A 22 -13.64 2.66 9.40
CA LYS A 22 -12.29 3.12 9.05
C LYS A 22 -11.58 2.20 8.05
N ALA A 23 -11.74 0.89 8.19
CA ALA A 23 -11.20 -0.10 7.26
C ALA A 23 -11.86 0.01 5.87
N ILE A 24 -13.18 0.16 5.85
CA ILE A 24 -13.96 0.29 4.61
C ILE A 24 -13.54 1.54 3.84
N ILE A 25 -13.32 2.66 4.54
CA ILE A 25 -12.82 3.91 3.93
C ILE A 25 -11.42 3.70 3.32
N LEU A 26 -10.51 3.02 4.04
CA LEU A 26 -9.17 2.69 3.53
C LEU A 26 -9.23 1.80 2.28
N LEU A 27 -10.11 0.78 2.29
CA LEU A 27 -10.32 -0.12 1.16
C LEU A 27 -10.88 0.63 -0.05
N ALA A 28 -11.90 1.46 0.15
CA ALA A 28 -12.50 2.26 -0.91
C ALA A 28 -11.45 3.21 -1.55
N PHE A 29 -10.60 3.84 -0.73
CA PHE A 29 -9.52 4.68 -1.22
C PHE A 29 -8.48 3.88 -2.02
N SER A 30 -8.06 2.73 -1.51
CA SER A 30 -7.07 1.87 -2.18
C SER A 30 -7.52 1.31 -3.52
N ILE A 31 -8.83 1.18 -3.73
CA ILE A 31 -9.43 0.76 -5.01
C ILE A 31 -9.54 1.95 -5.97
N SER A 32 -9.75 3.16 -5.45
CA SER A 32 -9.97 4.37 -6.26
C SER A 32 -8.78 4.76 -7.13
N LEU A 33 -7.55 4.67 -6.62
CA LEU A 33 -6.33 5.02 -7.37
C LEU A 33 -6.05 4.08 -8.57
N PRO A 34 -6.06 2.74 -8.40
CA PRO A 34 -5.98 1.78 -9.50
C PRO A 34 -7.09 1.97 -10.53
N LEU A 35 -8.33 2.24 -10.08
CA LEU A 35 -9.48 2.45 -10.95
C LEU A 35 -9.34 3.74 -11.78
N MET A 36 -8.80 4.80 -11.18
CA MET A 36 -8.51 6.06 -11.87
C MET A 36 -7.37 5.91 -12.89
N SER A 37 -6.46 4.96 -12.65
CA SER A 37 -5.36 4.59 -13.55
C SER A 37 -5.81 3.76 -14.77
N LEU A 38 -6.99 3.13 -14.69
CA LEU A 38 -7.60 2.34 -15.78
C LEU A 38 -8.38 3.20 -16.79
N LEU A 39 -8.80 4.42 -16.39
CA LEU A 39 -9.60 5.32 -17.22
C LEU A 39 -8.82 5.97 -18.39
N PRO A 40 -7.57 6.43 -18.24
CA PRO A 40 -6.81 6.89 -19.39
C PRO A 40 -6.32 5.69 -20.18
N LYS A 41 -6.64 5.66 -21.48
CA LYS A 41 -6.08 4.75 -22.49
C LYS A 41 -4.59 5.06 -22.74
N SER A 42 -3.82 5.22 -21.68
CA SER A 42 -2.43 5.64 -21.74
C SER A 42 -1.57 4.42 -22.07
N ARG A 43 -0.82 4.52 -23.17
CA ARG A 43 0.21 3.54 -23.55
C ARG A 43 1.34 3.39 -22.51
N PHE A 44 1.32 4.20 -21.45
CA PHE A 44 2.41 4.36 -20.51
C PHE A 44 2.13 3.74 -19.14
N ILE A 45 0.90 3.33 -18.84
CA ILE A 45 0.57 2.64 -17.57
C ILE A 45 0.66 1.13 -17.80
N ASN A 46 1.62 0.50 -17.13
CA ASN A 46 1.81 -0.94 -17.19
C ASN A 46 0.72 -1.64 -16.36
N GLY A 47 -0.08 -2.51 -16.97
CA GLY A 47 -1.13 -3.26 -16.26
C GLY A 47 -0.60 -4.08 -15.08
N ASN A 48 0.64 -4.57 -15.17
CA ASN A 48 1.29 -5.29 -14.08
C ASN A 48 1.49 -4.41 -12.85
N PHE A 49 1.78 -3.12 -13.05
CA PHE A 49 1.97 -2.17 -11.95
C PHE A 49 0.66 -1.93 -11.18
N ILE A 50 -0.47 -1.83 -11.88
CA ILE A 50 -1.80 -1.71 -11.26
C ILE A 50 -2.09 -2.95 -10.41
N ALA A 51 -1.81 -4.14 -10.95
CA ALA A 51 -2.03 -5.40 -10.25
C ALA A 51 -1.18 -5.51 -8.97
N TYR A 52 0.13 -5.21 -9.06
CA TYR A 52 1.01 -5.25 -7.89
C TYR A 52 0.62 -4.21 -6.85
N THR A 53 0.41 -2.94 -7.25
CA THR A 53 0.02 -1.88 -6.32
C THR A 53 -1.30 -2.21 -5.63
N SER A 54 -2.29 -2.74 -6.35
CA SER A 54 -3.57 -3.15 -5.78
C SER A 54 -3.43 -4.34 -4.81
N ALA A 55 -2.67 -5.37 -5.18
CA ALA A 55 -2.42 -6.53 -4.32
C ALA A 55 -1.69 -6.13 -3.02
N PHE A 56 -0.70 -5.26 -3.12
CA PHE A 56 0.04 -4.78 -1.95
C PHE A 56 -0.77 -3.80 -1.11
N ASN A 57 -1.60 -2.94 -1.69
CA ASN A 57 -2.57 -2.14 -0.94
C ASN A 57 -3.51 -3.01 -0.10
N PHE A 58 -4.00 -4.10 -0.69
CA PHE A 58 -4.87 -5.04 0.01
C PHE A 58 -4.14 -5.77 1.15
N LEU A 59 -2.96 -6.31 0.88
CA LEU A 59 -2.07 -6.90 1.88
C LEU A 59 -1.75 -5.92 3.01
N TYR A 60 -1.46 -4.68 2.67
CA TYR A 60 -1.11 -3.64 3.61
C TYR A 60 -2.29 -3.27 4.52
N ILE A 61 -3.52 -3.17 3.98
CA ILE A 61 -4.73 -2.98 4.79
C ILE A 61 -4.96 -4.18 5.70
N LEU A 62 -4.84 -5.41 5.18
CA LEU A 62 -4.99 -6.64 5.97
C LEU A 62 -3.97 -6.70 7.12
N THR A 63 -2.75 -6.24 6.88
CA THR A 63 -1.67 -6.22 7.87
C THR A 63 -1.83 -5.07 8.85
N LEU A 64 -2.29 -3.90 8.41
CA LEU A 64 -2.51 -2.73 9.27
C LEU A 64 -3.73 -2.84 10.17
N PHE A 65 -4.77 -3.55 9.74
CA PHE A 65 -5.99 -3.71 10.51
C PHE A 65 -5.74 -4.32 11.92
N PRO A 66 -4.90 -5.37 12.07
CA PRO A 66 -4.54 -5.91 13.38
C PRO A 66 -3.51 -5.07 14.15
N LEU A 67 -2.70 -4.22 13.51
CA LEU A 67 -1.72 -3.39 14.23
C LEU A 67 -2.40 -2.31 15.10
N LYS A 68 -2.03 -2.21 16.38
CA LYS A 68 -2.46 -1.10 17.26
C LYS A 68 -1.67 0.17 16.87
N GLY A 69 -2.36 1.26 16.53
CA GLY A 69 -1.72 2.53 16.16
C GLY A 69 -2.70 3.59 15.67
N ASN A 70 -2.26 4.85 15.62
CA ASN A 70 -3.07 5.98 15.19
C ASN A 70 -3.50 5.85 13.73
N PHE A 71 -4.81 5.92 13.46
CA PHE A 71 -5.41 5.79 12.13
C PHE A 71 -4.81 6.76 11.10
N THR A 72 -4.51 7.99 11.51
CA THR A 72 -3.90 9.02 10.66
C THR A 72 -2.50 8.64 10.18
N ARG A 73 -1.67 7.99 11.02
CA ARG A 73 -0.36 7.46 10.58
C ARG A 73 -0.53 6.37 9.54
N LYS A 74 -1.48 5.45 9.76
CA LYS A 74 -1.78 4.36 8.82
C LYS A 74 -2.21 4.89 7.45
N PHE A 75 -3.11 5.87 7.46
CA PHE A 75 -3.59 6.54 6.27
C PHE A 75 -2.49 7.33 5.55
N GLY A 76 -1.65 8.04 6.30
CA GLY A 76 -0.53 8.80 5.74
C GLY A 76 0.49 7.91 5.03
N VAL A 77 0.84 6.76 5.60
CA VAL A 77 1.75 5.81 4.93
C VAL A 77 1.09 5.18 3.70
N LEU A 78 -0.22 4.93 3.72
CA LEU A 78 -0.94 4.42 2.55
C LEU A 78 -0.90 5.45 1.40
N ILE A 79 -1.16 6.73 1.70
CA ILE A 79 -1.02 7.82 0.72
C ILE A 79 0.42 7.93 0.20
N LEU A 80 1.42 7.87 1.07
CA LEU A 80 2.81 7.94 0.67
C LEU A 80 3.20 6.76 -0.23
N GLY A 81 2.79 5.54 0.13
CA GLY A 81 3.01 4.35 -0.68
C GLY A 81 2.40 4.46 -2.08
N ASP A 82 1.15 4.90 -2.15
CA ASP A 82 0.45 5.14 -3.42
C ASP A 82 1.12 6.23 -4.26
N LEU A 83 1.52 7.35 -3.63
CA LEU A 83 2.12 8.49 -4.32
C LEU A 83 3.52 8.17 -4.85
N LEU A 84 4.36 7.48 -4.07
CA LEU A 84 5.66 6.99 -4.54
C LEU A 84 5.52 5.91 -5.60
N SER A 85 4.51 5.04 -5.51
CA SER A 85 4.23 4.04 -6.55
C SER A 85 3.83 4.74 -7.85
N PHE A 86 2.97 5.76 -7.79
CA PHE A 86 2.58 6.56 -8.95
C PHE A 86 3.78 7.25 -9.60
N ILE A 87 4.62 7.93 -8.80
CA ILE A 87 5.86 8.58 -9.27
C ILE A 87 6.76 7.55 -9.97
N TRP A 88 6.96 6.38 -9.35
CA TRP A 88 7.78 5.32 -9.93
C TRP A 88 7.21 4.86 -11.27
N ASN A 89 5.91 4.61 -11.38
CA ASN A 89 5.28 4.21 -12.64
C ASN A 89 5.35 5.29 -13.73
N SER A 90 5.42 6.58 -13.38
CA SER A 90 5.63 7.66 -14.34
C SER A 90 7.07 7.75 -14.83
N ILE A 91 8.05 7.55 -13.94
CA ILE A 91 9.48 7.74 -14.28
C ILE A 91 10.07 6.45 -14.89
N TYR A 92 9.67 5.28 -14.42
CA TYR A 92 10.25 4.00 -14.81
C TYR A 92 10.22 3.70 -16.32
N PRO A 93 9.14 4.00 -17.07
CA PRO A 93 9.13 3.87 -18.53
C PRO A 93 10.15 4.76 -19.24
N LEU A 94 10.46 5.93 -18.68
CA LEU A 94 11.47 6.84 -19.23
C LEU A 94 12.88 6.24 -19.13
N PHE A 95 13.16 5.48 -18.06
CA PHE A 95 14.41 4.74 -17.92
C PHE A 95 14.53 3.59 -18.92
N LEU A 96 13.42 2.96 -19.31
CA LEU A 96 13.42 1.82 -20.25
C LEU A 96 13.49 2.26 -21.72
N PHE A 97 13.01 3.46 -22.05
CA PHE A 97 12.89 3.94 -23.43
C PHE A 97 14.20 3.87 -24.24
N PRO A 98 15.38 4.26 -23.70
CA PRO A 98 16.65 4.18 -24.42
C PRO A 98 17.09 2.73 -24.72
N PHE A 99 16.80 1.79 -23.82
CA PHE A 99 17.28 0.40 -23.92
C PHE A 99 16.39 -0.50 -24.78
N LEU A 100 15.15 -0.09 -25.04
CA LEU A 100 14.21 -0.83 -25.89
C LEU A 100 14.45 -0.59 -27.38
N HIS A 101 15.16 0.48 -27.76
CA HIS A 101 15.39 0.84 -29.16
C HIS A 101 16.68 0.25 -29.76
N GLU A 102 17.72 -0.02 -28.96
CA GLU A 102 19.07 -0.24 -29.50
C GLU A 102 19.62 -1.68 -29.51
N ASN A 103 18.93 -2.71 -28.99
CA ASN A 103 19.45 -4.09 -29.13
C ASN A 103 18.45 -5.20 -28.78
N ASN A 104 18.43 -6.29 -29.56
CA ASN A 104 17.50 -7.43 -29.39
C ASN A 104 17.75 -8.29 -28.14
N MET A 105 18.98 -8.29 -27.60
CA MET A 105 19.32 -9.05 -26.39
C MET A 105 19.09 -8.25 -25.11
N LEU A 106 19.51 -6.98 -25.09
CA LEU A 106 19.29 -6.07 -23.96
C LEU A 106 17.80 -5.82 -23.73
N SER A 107 17.02 -5.57 -24.78
CA SER A 107 15.56 -5.43 -24.68
C SER A 107 14.89 -6.66 -24.06
N ARG A 108 15.32 -7.88 -24.43
CA ARG A 108 14.83 -9.14 -23.84
C ARG A 108 15.21 -9.27 -22.35
N LEU A 109 16.44 -8.92 -22.01
CA LEU A 109 16.92 -8.95 -20.62
C LEU A 109 16.15 -7.94 -19.75
N PHE A 110 15.95 -6.71 -20.24
CA PHE A 110 15.16 -5.70 -19.56
C PHE A 110 13.70 -6.11 -19.41
N TRP A 111 13.13 -6.81 -20.40
CA TRP A 111 11.77 -7.35 -20.28
C TRP A 111 11.63 -8.35 -19.13
N PHE A 112 12.65 -9.18 -18.90
CA PHE A 112 12.68 -10.14 -17.79
C PHE A 112 12.97 -9.49 -16.43
N ILE A 113 13.85 -8.49 -16.39
CA ILE A 113 14.24 -7.78 -15.17
C ILE A 113 13.13 -6.81 -14.72
N ASN A 114 12.37 -6.24 -15.64
CA ASN A 114 11.31 -5.26 -15.38
C ASN A 114 10.31 -5.68 -14.27
N PRO A 115 9.67 -6.87 -14.31
CA PRO A 115 8.79 -7.30 -13.24
C PRO A 115 9.52 -7.45 -11.89
N ILE A 116 10.79 -7.88 -11.89
CA ILE A 116 11.59 -8.05 -10.67
C ILE A 116 11.86 -6.69 -10.03
N VAL A 117 12.31 -5.70 -10.82
CA VAL A 117 12.59 -4.35 -10.32
C VAL A 117 11.33 -3.71 -9.75
N ASN A 118 10.20 -3.84 -10.44
CA ASN A 118 8.92 -3.34 -9.94
C ASN A 118 8.47 -4.04 -8.66
N ALA A 119 8.64 -5.36 -8.56
CA ALA A 119 8.32 -6.11 -7.36
C ALA A 119 9.20 -5.68 -6.18
N VAL A 120 10.52 -5.59 -6.37
CA VAL A 120 11.46 -5.15 -5.33
C VAL A 120 11.13 -3.74 -4.85
N TRP A 121 10.88 -2.80 -5.76
CA TRP A 121 10.50 -1.44 -5.41
C TRP A 121 9.24 -1.39 -4.54
N ILE A 122 8.16 -2.05 -5.00
CA ILE A 122 6.88 -2.06 -4.29
C ILE A 122 7.06 -2.72 -2.91
N ILE A 123 7.68 -3.89 -2.84
CA ILE A 123 7.92 -4.62 -1.57
C ILE A 123 8.71 -3.75 -0.59
N SER A 124 9.79 -3.11 -1.02
CA SER A 124 10.62 -2.26 -0.17
C SER A 124 9.84 -1.07 0.38
N MET A 125 9.05 -0.40 -0.45
CA MET A 125 8.22 0.74 -0.03
C MET A 125 7.17 0.34 1.01
N TRP A 126 6.50 -0.79 0.82
CA TRP A 126 5.52 -1.28 1.79
C TRP A 126 6.17 -1.77 3.09
N SER A 127 7.34 -2.41 2.99
CA SER A 127 8.11 -2.82 4.18
C SER A 127 8.56 -1.61 5.01
N LEU A 128 9.04 -0.55 4.37
CA LEU A 128 9.40 0.70 5.05
C LEU A 128 8.18 1.34 5.72
N GLY A 129 7.03 1.36 5.03
CA GLY A 129 5.78 1.84 5.58
C GLY A 129 5.34 1.09 6.84
N LEU A 130 5.46 -0.24 6.83
CA LEU A 130 5.18 -1.08 8.00
C LEU A 130 6.16 -0.81 9.15
N SER A 131 7.46 -0.67 8.86
CA SER A 131 8.47 -0.34 9.86
C SER A 131 8.23 1.02 10.53
N LEU A 132 7.73 2.01 9.79
CA LEU A 132 7.40 3.34 10.35
C LEU A 132 6.17 3.32 11.27
N ILE A 133 5.29 2.33 11.10
CA ILE A 133 4.07 2.17 11.91
C ILE A 133 4.28 1.20 13.07
N ALA A 134 5.27 0.32 12.96
CA ALA A 134 5.65 -0.58 14.03
C ALA A 134 5.83 0.24 15.32
N PRO A 135 5.19 -0.15 16.43
CA PRO A 135 5.37 0.55 17.68
C PRO A 135 6.86 0.46 18.04
N PHE A 136 7.54 1.61 18.15
CA PHE A 136 8.82 1.67 18.81
C PHE A 136 8.60 1.18 20.23
N LYS A 137 9.00 -0.07 20.50
CA LYS A 137 9.19 -0.55 21.86
C LYS A 137 10.41 0.20 22.34
N VAL A 138 10.20 1.39 22.91
CA VAL A 138 11.23 2.04 23.72
C VAL A 138 11.41 1.10 24.89
N GLU A 139 12.47 0.29 24.82
CA GLU A 139 13.01 -0.37 25.99
C GLU A 139 13.46 0.77 26.91
N GLU A 140 12.56 1.12 27.82
CA GLU A 140 12.85 1.85 29.04
C GLU A 140 13.74 0.92 29.87
N THR A 141 15.02 0.84 29.50
CA THR A 141 16.06 0.33 30.37
C THR A 141 16.13 1.32 31.52
N ALA A 142 15.48 0.95 32.62
CA ALA A 142 15.71 1.50 33.92
C ALA A 142 17.23 1.56 34.20
N ASN A 143 17.71 2.75 34.54
CA ASN A 143 18.82 3.00 35.44
C ASN A 143 18.61 4.37 36.07
#